data_AF-A0A838S957-F1
#
_entry.id   AF-A0A838S957-F1
#
_cell.length_a   1.000
_cell.length_b   1.000
_cell.length_c   1.000
_cell.angle_alpha   90.00
_cell.angle_beta   90.00
_cell.angle_gamma   90.00
#
_symmetry.space_group_name_H-M   'P 1'
#
loop_
_entity.id
_entity.type
_entity.pdbx_description
1 polymer ?
#
loop_
_entity_poly.entity_id
_entity_poly.type
_entity_poly.pdbx_seq_one_letter_code
_entity_poly.pdbx_strand_id
1 'polypeptide(L)' 'MSSRATALAVLLRKAEWMLDEAAFEVGGGRYSDQQRRELATALDELSAALWESTDEAVPTIIDVEQ' A
#
# COMPACT_ATOMS: atom_id res chain seq x y z
N MET A 1 -2.06 -5.03 18.66
CA MET A 1 -1.81 -4.91 17.21
C MET A 1 -0.35 -4.57 17.01
N SER A 2 0.35 -5.24 16.07
CA SER A 2 1.74 -4.89 15.74
C SER A 2 1.79 -3.48 15.12
N SER A 3 2.83 -2.70 15.42
CA SER A 3 3.04 -1.37 14.85
C SER A 3 3.03 -1.39 13.32
N ARG A 4 3.51 -2.48 12.70
CA ARG A 4 3.53 -2.66 11.23
C ARG A 4 2.13 -2.87 10.65
N ALA A 5 1.27 -3.66 11.29
CA ALA A 5 -0.11 -3.85 10.87
C ALA A 5 -0.92 -2.55 10.94
N THR A 6 -0.68 -1.73 11.97
CA THR A 6 -1.27 -0.40 12.08
C THR A 6 -0.77 0.53 10.96
N ALA A 7 0.54 0.52 10.66
CA ALA A 7 1.11 1.31 9.57
C ALA A 7 0.53 0.91 8.20
N LEU A 8 0.43 -0.39 7.92
CA LEU A 8 -0.19 -0.90 6.70
C LEU A 8 -1.66 -0.48 6.58
N ALA A 9 -2.43 -0.56 7.68
CA ALA A 9 -3.82 -0.12 7.69
C ALA A 9 -3.97 1.38 7.36
N VAL A 10 -3.04 2.22 7.84
CA VAL A 10 -3.01 3.66 7.53
C VAL A 10 -2.71 3.88 6.04
N LEU A 11 -1.72 3.18 5.49
CA LEU A 11 -1.36 3.30 4.06
C LEU A 11 -2.50 2.84 3.15
N LEU A 12 -3.16 1.73 3.49
CA LEU A 12 -4.34 1.24 2.77
C LEU A 12 -5.46 2.28 2.76
N ARG A 13 -5.76 2.88 3.92
CA ARG A 13 -6.82 3.89 4.03
C ARG A 13 -6.50 5.16 3.25
N LYS A 14 -5.23 5.58 3.26
CA LYS A 14 -4.75 6.72 2.47
C LYS A 14 -4.92 6.45 0.97
N ALA A 15 -4.49 5.28 0.49
CA ALA A 15 -4.60 4.91 -0.91
C ALA A 15 -6.07 4.80 -1.37
N GLU A 16 -6.96 4.25 -0.54
CA GLU A 16 -8.40 4.18 -0.81
C GLU A 16 -8.98 5.57 -1.11
N TRP A 17 -8.70 6.56 -0.27
CA TRP A 17 -9.18 7.93 -0.47
C TRP A 17 -8.59 8.59 -1.72
N MET A 18 -7.28 8.44 -1.94
CA MET A 18 -6.63 9.06 -3.09
C MET A 18 -7.14 8.45 -4.42
N LEU A 19 -7.43 7.15 -4.44
CA LEU A 19 -7.99 6.48 -5.60
C LEU A 19 -9.44 6.91 -5.88
N ASP A 20 -10.26 7.08 -4.83
CA ASP A 20 -11.63 7.57 -4.97
C ASP A 20 -11.67 8.99 -5.57
N GLU A 21 -10.85 9.90 -5.02
CA GLU A 21 -10.72 11.26 -5.55
C GLU A 21 -10.18 11.26 -6.98
N ALA A 22 -9.15 10.45 -7.27
CA ALA A 22 -8.59 10.33 -8.62
C ALA A 22 -9.63 9.81 -9.63
N ALA A 23 -10.43 8.80 -9.27
CA ALA A 23 -11.45 8.27 -10.15
C ALA A 23 -12.48 9.34 -10.55
N PHE A 24 -12.87 10.18 -9.61
CA PHE A 24 -13.79 11.30 -9.86
C PHE A 24 -13.15 12.40 -10.72
N GLU A 25 -11.95 12.87 -10.35
CA GLU A 25 -11.30 14.02 -10.99
C GLU A 25 -10.72 13.67 -12.37
N VAL A 26 -10.29 12.43 -12.61
CA VAL A 26 -9.83 11.95 -13.93
C VAL A 26 -11.00 11.95 -14.91
N GLY A 27 -12.17 11.43 -14.52
CA GLY A 27 -13.38 11.49 -15.34
C GLY A 27 -13.83 12.92 -15.62
N GLY A 28 -13.58 13.83 -14.68
CA GLY A 28 -13.84 15.27 -14.82
C GLY A 28 -12.78 16.07 -15.60
N GLY A 29 -11.67 15.45 -16.02
CA GLY A 29 -10.58 16.12 -16.74
C GLY A 29 -9.79 17.14 -15.89
N ARG A 30 -9.91 17.09 -14.56
CA ARG A 30 -9.29 18.04 -13.61
C ARG A 30 -8.11 17.46 -12.85
N TYR A 31 -7.78 16.18 -13.10
CA TYR A 31 -6.68 15.51 -12.43
C TYR A 31 -5.32 15.89 -13.03
N SER A 32 -4.58 16.74 -12.30
CA SER A 32 -3.30 17.31 -12.71
C SER A 32 -2.15 16.29 -12.72
N ASP A 33 -1.07 16.60 -13.44
CA ASP A 33 0.13 15.77 -13.44
C ASP A 33 0.80 15.68 -12.07
N GLN A 34 0.67 16.73 -11.24
CA GLN A 34 1.17 16.70 -9.88
C GLN A 34 0.39 15.70 -9.02
N GLN A 35 -0.94 15.71 -9.10
CA GLN A 35 -1.78 14.73 -8.40
C GLN A 35 -1.49 13.29 -8.88
N ARG A 36 -1.25 13.08 -10.19
CA ARG A 36 -0.83 11.78 -10.73
C ARG A 36 0.47 11.29 -10.10
N ARG A 37 1.47 12.17 -9.97
CA ARG A 37 2.76 11.83 -9.34
C ARG A 37 2.57 11.51 -7.86
N GLU A 38 1.78 12.29 -7.14
CA GLU A 38 1.50 12.07 -5.71
C GLU A 38 0.80 10.74 -5.47
N LEU A 39 -0.21 10.40 -6.29
CA LEU A 39 -0.87 9.11 -6.24
C LEU A 39 0.08 7.95 -6.54
N ALA A 40 0.92 8.08 -7.58
CA ALA A 40 1.91 7.06 -7.90
C ALA A 40 2.87 6.80 -6.72
N THR A 41 3.42 7.85 -6.13
CA THR A 41 4.30 7.73 -4.95
C THR A 41 3.60 7.04 -3.78
N ALA A 42 2.34 7.38 -3.50
CA ALA A 42 1.59 6.75 -2.41
C ALA A 42 1.29 5.26 -2.67
N LEU A 43 1.07 4.88 -3.94
CA LEU A 43 0.86 3.48 -4.32
C LEU A 43 2.17 2.67 -4.25
N ASP A 44 3.30 3.28 -4.59
CA ASP A 44 4.62 2.66 -4.44
C ASP A 44 4.96 2.41 -2.96
N GLU A 45 4.69 3.39 -2.08
CA GLU A 45 4.82 3.23 -0.62
C GLU A 45 3.97 2.07 -0.08
N LEU A 46 2.70 1.98 -0.53
CA LEU A 46 1.81 0.89 -0.13
C LEU A 46 2.30 -0.47 -0.66
N SER A 47 2.75 -0.52 -1.91
CA SER A 47 3.31 -1.72 -2.53
C SER A 47 4.48 -2.26 -1.73
N ALA A 48 5.44 -1.39 -1.36
CA ALA A 48 6.57 -1.76 -0.52
C ALA A 48 6.13 -2.33 0.83
N ALA A 49 5.19 -1.66 1.51
CA ALA A 49 4.69 -2.12 2.82
C ALA A 49 3.97 -3.49 2.75
N LEU A 50 3.29 -3.79 1.64
CA LEU A 50 2.65 -5.10 1.42
C LEU A 50 3.69 -6.22 1.25
N TRP A 51 4.77 -5.95 0.51
CA TRP A 51 5.87 -6.90 0.34
C TRP A 51 6.60 -7.18 1.66
N GLU A 52 6.95 -6.14 2.41
CA GLU A 52 7.59 -6.29 3.73
C GLU A 52 6.73 -7.08 4.72
N SER A 53 5.41 -6.99 4.61
CA SER A 53 4.48 -7.74 5.46
C SER A 53 4.37 -9.22 5.07
N THR A 54 4.78 -9.58 3.85
CA THR A 54 4.76 -10.96 3.35
C THR A 54 6.02 -11.73 3.74
N ASP A 55 7.18 -11.07 3.80
CA ASP A 55 8.46 -11.68 4.21
C ASP A 55 8.44 -12.16 5.68
N GLU A 56 7.57 -11.61 6.52
CA GLU A 56 7.45 -12.01 7.92
C GLU A 56 6.58 -13.29 8.11
N ALA A 57 5.87 -13.73 7.06
CA ALA A 57 4.91 -14.83 7.12
C ALA A 57 5.53 -16.24 6.94
N VAL A 58 6.86 -16.38 6.85
CA VAL A 58 7.50 -17.69 6.79
C VAL A 58 8.22 -18.00 8.12
N PRO A 59 7.55 -18.61 9.11
CA PRO A 59 8.27 -19.43 10.06
C PRO A 59 8.74 -20.65 9.28
N THR A 60 9.99 -20.61 8.81
CA THR A 60 10.65 -21.81 8.28
C THR A 60 10.88 -22.76 9.46
N ILE A 61 9.84 -23.49 9.87
CA ILE A 61 10.00 -24.73 10.61
C ILE A 61 10.53 -25.72 9.56
N ILE A 62 11.85 -25.72 9.36
CA ILE A 62 12.48 -26.92 8.83
C ILE A 62 12.38 -27.94 9.95
N ASP A 63 11.38 -28.81 9.85
CA ASP A 63 11.45 -30.13 10.49
C ASP A 63 12.70 -30.81 9.96
N VAL A 64 13.77 -30.80 10.76
CA VAL A 64 14.89 -31.72 10.59
C VAL A 64 14.60 -32.90 11.50
N GLU A 65 13.86 -33.88 10.97
CA GLU A 65 13.98 -35.24 11.47
C GLU A 65 15.31 -35.82 10.97
N GLN A 66 16.28 -35.95 11.88
CA GLN A 66 17.32 -37.00 11.88
C GLN A 66 17.67 -37.35 13.33
#